data_AF-A0A5A7SJT9-F1
#
_entry.id   AF-A0A5A7SJT9-F1
#
_cell.length_a   1.000
_cell.length_b   1.000
_cell.length_c   1.000
_cell.angle_alpha   90.00
_cell.angle_beta   90.00
_cell.angle_gamma   90.00
#
_symmetry.space_group_name_H-M   'P 1'
#
loop_
_entity.id
_entity.type
_entity.pdbx_description
1 polymer ?
#
loop_
_entity_poly.entity_id
_entity_poly.type
_entity_poly.pdbx_seq_one_letter_code
_entity_poly.pdbx_strand_id
1 'polypeptide(L)'
;MHNTFREFRASLHKYYCKFDDFIEARANPPKRITHENWNMMCDRWETDAWKKKKKGYDVDEVEVFHETNFREKEGWINDKAKDAYLEMKRIIAESTEAGVLTISSAKACEIVLGSRSMQTVNPKSGESLGSNVSSTREKEKNEMAYLKEVNEKLTHELAKWEQRWNDIKKKLDLGAEGEEEEEDNAPSNT
;
A
#
# COMPACT_ATOMS: atom_id res chain seq x y z
N MET A 1 9.41 -16.49 -9.73
CA MET A 1 9.80 -17.78 -9.10
C MET A 1 9.58 -17.67 -7.60
N HIS A 2 8.33 -17.72 -7.13
CA HIS A 2 8.02 -17.50 -5.71
C HIS A 2 6.99 -18.49 -5.19
N ASN A 3 7.23 -18.95 -3.95
CA ASN A 3 6.32 -19.61 -3.00
C ASN A 3 6.29 -21.14 -2.82
N THR A 4 7.31 -21.89 -3.25
CA THR A 4 7.41 -23.34 -2.93
C THR A 4 7.35 -23.63 -1.42
N PHE A 5 8.00 -22.82 -0.60
CA PHE A 5 8.03 -23.02 0.86
C PHE A 5 6.68 -22.71 1.53
N ARG A 6 5.97 -21.67 1.08
CA ARG A 6 4.64 -21.32 1.62
C ARG A 6 3.61 -22.40 1.28
N GLU A 7 3.64 -22.88 0.05
CA GLU A 7 2.79 -24.00 -0.40
C GLU A 7 3.13 -25.29 0.33
N PHE A 8 4.41 -25.56 0.56
CA PHE A 8 4.86 -26.69 1.35
C PHE A 8 4.30 -26.65 2.77
N ARG A 9 4.43 -25.53 3.50
CA ARG A 9 3.84 -25.37 4.84
C ARG A 9 2.32 -25.51 4.85
N ALA A 10 1.64 -24.94 3.85
CA ALA A 10 0.19 -25.06 3.73
C ALA A 10 -0.25 -26.51 3.48
N SER A 11 0.49 -27.26 2.65
CA SER A 11 0.24 -28.68 2.38
C SER A 11 0.43 -29.55 3.63
N LEU A 12 1.41 -29.21 4.47
CA LEU A 12 1.68 -29.90 5.72
C LEU A 12 0.60 -29.62 6.77
N HIS A 13 0.14 -28.37 6.90
CA HIS A 13 -0.97 -28.03 7.78
C HIS A 13 -2.29 -28.69 7.35
N LYS A 14 -2.55 -28.77 6.04
CA LYS A 14 -3.70 -29.53 5.51
C LYS A 14 -3.62 -31.01 5.89
N TYR A 15 -2.43 -31.60 5.90
CA TYR A 15 -2.23 -32.97 6.33
C TYR A 15 -2.42 -33.13 7.84
N TYR A 16 -1.88 -32.21 8.64
CA TYR A 16 -2.11 -32.16 10.09
C TYR A 16 -3.60 -32.12 10.45
N CYS A 17 -4.38 -31.28 9.76
CA CYS A 17 -5.82 -31.17 10.00
C CYS A 17 -6.65 -32.39 9.57
N LYS A 18 -6.05 -33.46 9.02
CA LYS A 18 -6.75 -34.73 8.77
C LYS A 18 -6.90 -35.57 10.03
N PHE A 19 -6.10 -35.28 11.05
CA PHE A 19 -6.16 -35.94 12.34
C PHE A 19 -7.02 -35.10 13.28
N ASP A 20 -7.89 -35.78 14.03
CA ASP A 20 -8.71 -35.13 15.05
C ASP A 20 -7.93 -34.92 16.35
N ASP A 21 -6.97 -35.81 16.64
CA ASP A 21 -6.09 -35.74 17.80
C ASP A 21 -4.66 -35.28 17.44
N PHE A 22 -4.12 -34.40 18.27
CA PHE A 22 -2.78 -33.84 18.10
C PHE A 22 -1.68 -34.87 18.39
N ILE A 23 -1.92 -35.81 19.31
CA ILE A 23 -0.97 -36.89 19.60
C ILE A 23 -0.83 -37.80 18.39
N GLU A 24 -1.95 -38.17 17.77
CA GLU A 24 -1.98 -38.95 16.53
C GLU A 24 -1.30 -38.21 15.38
N ALA A 25 -1.57 -36.91 15.23
CA ALA A 25 -0.95 -36.09 14.19
C ALA A 25 0.59 -36.05 14.32
N ARG A 26 1.10 -35.90 15.56
CA ARG A 26 2.54 -35.86 15.86
C ARG A 26 3.22 -37.20 15.61
N ALA A 27 2.54 -38.31 15.90
CA ALA A 27 3.06 -39.66 15.64
C ALA A 27 3.19 -39.99 14.14
N ASN A 28 2.53 -39.24 13.25
CA ASN A 28 2.44 -39.54 11.83
C ASN A 28 3.10 -38.47 10.92
N PRO A 29 4.42 -38.26 10.97
CA PRO A 29 5.09 -37.29 10.11
C PRO A 29 5.02 -37.69 8.62
N PRO A 30 4.77 -36.75 7.69
CA PRO A 30 4.86 -37.00 6.26
C PRO A 30 6.28 -37.40 5.83
N LYS A 31 6.43 -38.35 4.89
CA LYS A 31 7.73 -38.83 4.39
C LYS A 31 8.71 -37.75 3.90
N ARG A 32 8.20 -36.58 3.52
CA ARG A 32 8.97 -35.46 2.96
C ARG A 32 9.54 -34.49 4.01
N ILE A 33 9.29 -34.73 5.29
CA ILE A 33 9.77 -33.89 6.40
C ILE A 33 10.30 -34.78 7.52
N THR A 34 11.37 -34.34 8.19
CA THR A 34 11.90 -35.05 9.35
C THR A 34 10.94 -34.95 10.53
N HIS A 35 10.99 -35.92 11.45
CA HIS A 35 10.13 -35.92 12.63
C HIS A 35 10.35 -34.67 13.51
N GLU A 36 11.60 -34.24 13.64
CA GLU A 36 11.95 -33.00 14.37
C GLU A 36 11.30 -31.76 13.73
N ASN A 37 11.45 -31.59 12.41
CA ASN A 37 10.83 -30.47 11.71
C ASN A 37 9.30 -30.57 11.71
N TRP A 38 8.73 -31.77 11.70
CA TRP A 38 7.30 -32.00 11.82
C TRP A 38 6.77 -31.54 13.19
N ASN A 39 7.47 -31.90 14.27
CA ASN A 39 7.12 -31.47 15.62
C ASN A 39 7.19 -29.94 15.73
N MET A 40 8.23 -29.30 15.20
CA MET A 40 8.30 -27.82 15.14
C MET A 40 7.12 -27.19 14.39
N MET A 41 6.59 -27.85 13.35
CA MET A 41 5.38 -27.35 12.66
C MET A 41 4.13 -27.54 13.51
N CYS A 42 3.99 -28.69 14.18
CA CYS A 42 2.87 -28.98 15.09
C CYS A 42 2.83 -28.01 16.27
N ASP A 43 3.98 -27.77 16.93
CA ASP A 43 4.13 -26.82 18.04
C ASP A 43 3.60 -25.43 17.64
N ARG A 44 3.95 -24.98 16.42
CA ARG A 44 3.49 -23.71 15.87
C ARG A 44 1.98 -23.67 15.62
N TRP A 45 1.37 -24.75 15.16
CA TRP A 45 -0.06 -24.78 14.89
C TRP A 45 -0.90 -24.94 16.15
N GLU A 46 -0.31 -25.49 17.19
CA GLU A 46 -0.92 -25.69 18.50
C GLU A 46 -0.83 -24.46 19.40
N THR A 47 0.01 -23.48 19.06
CA THR A 47 0.13 -22.20 19.77
C THR A 47 -1.19 -21.42 19.74
N ASP A 48 -1.56 -20.80 20.86
CA ASP A 48 -2.80 -20.04 20.97
C ASP A 48 -2.88 -18.87 19.99
N ALA A 49 -1.76 -18.21 19.69
CA ALA A 49 -1.68 -17.16 18.67
C ALA A 49 -2.11 -17.67 17.28
N TRP A 50 -1.65 -18.86 16.89
CA TRP A 50 -2.05 -19.49 15.62
C TRP A 50 -3.52 -19.91 15.60
N LYS A 51 -4.01 -20.50 16.69
CA LYS A 51 -5.43 -20.88 16.82
C LYS A 51 -6.35 -19.67 16.76
N LYS A 52 -6.00 -18.57 17.44
CA LYS A 52 -6.71 -17.28 17.40
C LYS A 52 -6.73 -16.71 15.98
N LYS A 53 -5.58 -16.68 15.32
CA LYS A 53 -5.42 -16.26 13.92
C LYS A 53 -6.27 -17.07 12.94
N LYS A 54 -6.41 -18.39 13.16
CA LYS A 54 -7.24 -19.26 12.30
C LYS A 54 -8.74 -19.12 12.57
N LYS A 55 -9.12 -18.78 13.81
CA LYS A 55 -10.51 -18.59 14.26
C LYS A 55 -11.04 -17.17 14.00
N GLY A 56 -10.24 -16.27 13.46
CA GLY A 56 -10.65 -14.89 13.15
C GLY A 56 -10.69 -13.97 14.38
N TYR A 57 -9.97 -14.32 15.45
CA TYR A 57 -9.70 -13.36 16.52
C TYR A 57 -8.65 -12.35 16.04
N ASP A 58 -8.84 -11.08 16.39
CA ASP A 58 -7.91 -10.00 16.12
C ASP A 58 -6.59 -10.32 16.84
N VAL A 59 -5.61 -10.82 16.09
CA VAL A 59 -4.27 -11.10 16.62
C VAL A 59 -3.44 -9.86 16.37
N ASP A 60 -2.83 -9.36 17.45
CA ASP A 60 -1.97 -8.18 17.42
C ASP A 60 -0.93 -8.27 16.29
N GLU A 61 -1.02 -7.35 15.32
CA GLU A 61 -0.23 -7.47 14.09
C GLU A 61 1.28 -7.30 14.33
N VAL A 62 1.63 -6.52 15.35
CA VAL A 62 3.01 -6.36 15.81
C VAL A 62 3.55 -7.67 16.41
N GLU A 63 2.73 -8.42 17.13
CA GLU A 63 3.11 -9.74 17.65
C GLU A 63 3.27 -10.76 16.52
N VAL A 64 2.39 -10.73 15.52
CA VAL A 64 2.55 -11.55 14.30
C VAL A 64 3.85 -11.24 13.57
N PHE A 65 4.22 -9.95 13.50
CA PHE A 65 5.48 -9.50 12.92
C PHE A 65 6.69 -10.03 13.72
N HIS A 66 6.64 -9.94 15.05
CA HIS A 66 7.65 -10.49 15.94
C HIS A 66 7.84 -12.00 15.73
N GLU A 67 6.77 -12.79 15.82
CA GLU A 67 6.81 -14.26 15.63
C GLU A 67 7.33 -14.70 14.25
N THR A 68 7.17 -13.87 13.23
CA THR A 68 7.61 -14.21 11.86
C THR A 68 9.09 -13.87 11.63
N ASN A 69 9.61 -12.87 12.34
CA ASN A 69 10.95 -12.34 12.15
C ASN A 69 11.92 -12.68 13.30
N PHE A 70 11.44 -13.28 14.39
CA PHE A 70 12.22 -13.68 15.55
C PHE A 70 12.18 -15.20 15.76
N ARG A 71 13.33 -15.77 16.12
CA ARG A 71 13.49 -17.18 16.49
C ARG A 71 14.17 -17.24 17.86
N GLU A 72 13.64 -18.03 18.80
CA GLU A 72 14.19 -18.09 20.17
C GLU A 72 15.68 -18.47 20.24
N LYS A 73 16.16 -19.35 19.34
CA LYS A 73 17.55 -19.82 19.32
C LYS A 73 18.50 -18.93 18.51
N GLU A 74 17.98 -18.28 17.45
CA GLU A 74 18.79 -17.54 16.47
C GLU A 74 18.64 -16.01 16.60
N GLY A 75 17.63 -15.55 17.34
CA GLY A 75 17.28 -14.15 17.47
C GLY A 75 16.52 -13.60 16.26
N TRP A 76 16.77 -12.33 15.95
CA TRP A 76 16.14 -11.63 14.83
C TRP A 76 16.71 -12.07 13.49
N ILE A 77 15.84 -12.22 12.49
CA ILE A 77 16.24 -12.61 11.12
C ILE A 77 17.18 -11.60 10.45
N ASN A 78 17.07 -10.33 10.83
CA ASN A 78 18.01 -9.26 10.47
C ASN A 78 17.80 -8.05 11.40
N ASP A 79 18.80 -7.17 11.46
CA ASP A 79 18.75 -5.95 12.29
C ASP A 79 17.59 -5.04 11.87
N LYS A 80 17.28 -4.96 10.58
CA LYS A 80 16.16 -4.16 10.07
C LYS A 80 14.81 -4.60 10.64
N ALA A 81 14.59 -5.90 10.84
CA ALA A 81 13.38 -6.44 11.42
C ALA A 81 13.30 -6.17 12.92
N LYS A 82 14.44 -6.21 13.61
CA LYS A 82 14.55 -5.80 15.01
C LYS A 82 14.22 -4.32 15.18
N ASP A 83 14.84 -3.45 14.38
CA ASP A 83 14.62 -2.01 14.43
C ASP A 83 13.17 -1.66 14.10
N ALA A 84 12.59 -2.32 13.07
CA ALA A 84 11.18 -2.16 12.73
C ALA A 84 10.24 -2.54 13.87
N TYR A 85 10.51 -3.65 14.58
CA TYR A 85 9.68 -4.05 15.71
C TYR A 85 9.78 -3.08 16.89
N LEU A 86 10.98 -2.61 17.20
CA LEU A 86 11.19 -1.60 18.25
C LEU A 86 10.47 -0.29 17.92
N GLU A 87 10.52 0.12 16.66
CA GLU A 87 9.84 1.31 16.18
C GLU A 87 8.30 1.18 16.24
N MET A 88 7.76 0.01 15.88
CA MET A 88 6.32 -0.27 16.04
C MET A 88 5.89 -0.18 17.51
N LYS A 89 6.67 -0.76 18.44
CA LYS A 89 6.42 -0.67 19.89
C LYS A 89 6.50 0.78 20.38
N ARG A 90 7.48 1.56 19.89
CA ARG A 90 7.65 2.97 20.22
C ARG A 90 6.45 3.80 19.80
N ILE A 91 6.00 3.67 18.55
CA ILE A 91 4.82 4.38 18.02
C ILE A 91 3.57 4.08 18.84
N ILE A 92 3.34 2.81 19.21
CA ILE A 92 2.19 2.42 20.04
C ILE A 92 2.29 3.04 21.44
N ALA A 93 3.47 3.01 22.05
CA ALA A 93 3.68 3.57 23.39
C ALA A 93 3.51 5.09 23.42
N GLU A 94 4.15 5.82 22.51
CA GLU A 94 4.06 7.28 22.40
C GLU A 94 2.63 7.76 22.11
N SER A 95 1.88 7.00 21.32
CA SER A 95 0.47 7.30 21.03
C SER A 95 -0.45 7.05 22.24
N THR A 96 -0.06 6.15 23.13
CA THR A 96 -0.81 5.88 24.37
C THR A 96 -0.61 7.01 25.39
N GLU A 97 0.57 7.63 25.40
CA GLU A 97 0.93 8.70 26.35
C GLU A 97 0.46 10.09 25.89
N ALA A 98 0.34 10.32 24.57
CA ALA A 98 -0.06 11.61 24.00
C ALA A 98 -1.56 11.94 24.07
N GLY A 99 -2.42 11.02 24.53
CA GLY A 99 -3.87 11.24 24.64
C GLY A 99 -4.61 11.43 23.30
N VAL A 100 -3.90 11.32 22.18
CA VAL A 100 -4.45 11.29 20.81
C VAL A 100 -4.72 9.83 20.44
N LEU A 101 -5.84 9.58 19.74
CA LEU A 101 -6.26 8.29 19.15
C LEU A 101 -5.21 7.18 19.25
N THR A 102 -5.48 6.19 20.09
CA THR A 102 -4.62 5.00 20.25
C THR A 102 -4.34 4.39 18.88
N ILE A 103 -3.11 4.55 18.39
CA ILE A 103 -2.69 3.95 17.12
C ILE A 103 -2.76 2.44 17.29
N SER A 104 -3.61 1.79 16.49
CA SER A 104 -3.71 0.33 16.48
C SER A 104 -2.39 -0.27 15.99
N SER A 105 -2.09 -1.49 16.41
CA SER A 105 -0.87 -2.18 15.96
C SER A 105 -0.81 -2.36 14.45
N ALA A 106 -1.96 -2.56 13.81
CA ALA A 106 -2.05 -2.57 12.36
C ALA A 106 -1.57 -1.27 11.72
N LYS A 107 -1.99 -0.13 12.30
CA LYS A 107 -1.57 1.17 11.82
C LYS A 107 -0.08 1.44 12.10
N ALA A 108 0.45 0.98 13.23
CA ALA A 108 1.88 1.05 13.51
C ALA A 108 2.70 0.21 12.51
N CYS A 109 2.25 -1.01 12.18
CA CYS A 109 2.87 -1.83 11.14
C CYS A 109 2.83 -1.16 9.77
N GLU A 110 1.73 -0.49 9.41
CA GLU A 110 1.62 0.27 8.16
C GLU A 110 2.64 1.43 8.11
N ILE A 111 2.76 2.19 9.20
CA ILE A 111 3.69 3.33 9.30
C ILE A 111 5.13 2.87 9.11
N VAL A 112 5.52 1.78 9.77
CA VAL A 112 6.92 1.32 9.79
C VAL A 112 7.29 0.55 8.52
N LEU A 113 6.39 -0.30 8.01
CA LEU A 113 6.70 -1.19 6.88
C LEU A 113 6.18 -0.66 5.53
N GLY A 114 5.31 0.36 5.55
CA GLY A 114 4.61 0.89 4.39
C GLY A 114 3.45 0.00 3.91
N SER A 115 2.47 0.60 3.22
CA SER A 115 1.22 -0.06 2.81
C SER A 115 1.40 -1.23 1.81
N ARG A 116 2.55 -1.34 1.12
CA ARG A 116 2.86 -2.49 0.24
C ARG A 116 3.29 -3.75 1.01
N SER A 117 3.79 -3.61 2.24
CA SER A 117 4.25 -4.74 3.04
C SER A 117 3.09 -5.54 3.61
N MET A 118 1.99 -4.86 3.98
CA MET A 118 0.84 -5.47 4.65
C MET A 118 0.00 -6.43 3.79
N GLN A 119 0.13 -6.37 2.46
CA GLN A 119 -0.54 -7.33 1.56
C GLN A 119 -0.09 -8.78 1.81
N THR A 120 1.05 -8.98 2.48
CA THR A 120 1.59 -10.30 2.81
C THR A 120 1.20 -10.82 4.20
N VAL A 121 0.70 -9.95 5.08
CA VAL A 121 0.24 -10.27 6.44
C VAL A 121 -1.27 -10.08 6.56
N ASN A 122 -2.03 -10.77 5.70
CA ASN A 122 -3.48 -10.86 5.86
C ASN A 122 -3.90 -12.29 6.23
N PRO A 123 -4.28 -12.58 7.49
CA PRO A 123 -4.90 -13.84 7.87
C PRO A 123 -6.39 -13.83 7.51
N LYS A 124 -6.68 -14.07 6.23
CA LYS A 124 -7.98 -14.44 5.64
C LYS A 124 -9.10 -13.39 5.72
N SER A 125 -9.44 -12.83 4.55
CA SER A 125 -10.83 -12.96 4.10
C SER A 125 -10.92 -14.22 3.24
N GLY A 126 -11.84 -15.12 3.59
CA GLY A 126 -12.19 -16.30 2.80
C GLY A 126 -13.00 -15.96 1.56
N GLU A 127 -12.77 -14.79 0.96
CA GLU A 127 -13.26 -14.48 -0.36
C GLU A 127 -12.16 -14.83 -1.34
N SER A 128 -12.39 -15.88 -2.13
CA SER A 128 -11.69 -16.01 -3.40
C SER A 128 -12.11 -14.83 -4.27
N LEU A 129 -11.51 -13.66 -4.06
CA LEU A 129 -11.43 -12.64 -5.09
C LEU A 129 -10.50 -13.25 -6.14
N GLY A 130 -11.13 -13.92 -7.10
CA GLY A 130 -10.49 -14.33 -8.35
C GLY A 130 -9.62 -13.18 -8.83
N SER A 131 -8.41 -13.51 -9.24
CA SER A 131 -7.34 -12.55 -9.49
C SER A 131 -7.79 -11.43 -10.42
N ASN A 132 -8.12 -10.27 -9.84
CA ASN A 132 -8.41 -9.04 -10.58
C ASN A 132 -7.17 -8.16 -10.74
N VAL A 133 -5.97 -8.70 -10.46
CA VAL A 133 -4.68 -7.97 -10.61
C VAL A 133 -4.45 -7.51 -12.07
N SER A 134 -5.02 -8.19 -13.07
CA SER A 134 -5.03 -7.65 -14.44
C SER A 134 -6.01 -6.49 -14.60
N SER A 135 -7.23 -6.62 -14.07
CA SER A 135 -8.27 -5.60 -14.21
C SER A 135 -7.92 -4.28 -13.50
N THR A 136 -7.30 -4.31 -12.32
CA THR A 136 -6.89 -3.07 -11.62
C THR A 136 -5.76 -2.36 -12.33
N ARG A 137 -4.72 -3.09 -12.79
CA ARG A 137 -3.62 -2.49 -13.54
C ARG A 137 -4.06 -1.92 -14.89
N GLU A 138 -5.03 -2.56 -15.55
CA GLU A 138 -5.62 -2.05 -16.80
C GLU A 138 -6.51 -0.83 -16.54
N LYS A 139 -7.32 -0.84 -15.48
CA LYS A 139 -8.11 0.33 -15.06
C LYS A 139 -7.23 1.53 -14.73
N GLU A 140 -6.17 1.34 -13.93
CA GLU A 140 -5.21 2.40 -13.60
C GLU A 140 -4.49 2.95 -14.83
N LYS A 141 -4.13 2.09 -15.79
CA LYS A 141 -3.54 2.52 -17.07
C LYS A 141 -4.52 3.34 -17.92
N ASN A 142 -5.77 2.90 -17.99
CA ASN A 142 -6.81 3.59 -18.77
C ASN A 142 -7.16 4.94 -18.15
N GLU A 143 -7.24 5.01 -16.82
CA GLU A 143 -7.45 6.26 -16.08
C GLU A 143 -6.27 7.22 -16.25
N MET A 144 -5.03 6.72 -16.19
CA MET A 144 -3.83 7.52 -16.43
C MET A 144 -3.78 8.06 -17.87
N ALA A 145 -4.21 7.27 -18.86
CA ALA A 145 -4.31 7.71 -20.25
C ALA A 145 -5.36 8.82 -20.42
N TYR A 146 -6.53 8.66 -19.81
CA TYR A 146 -7.59 9.67 -19.83
C TYR A 146 -7.15 10.99 -19.17
N LEU A 147 -6.54 10.92 -17.97
CA LEU A 147 -6.04 12.10 -17.27
C LEU A 147 -4.94 12.82 -18.05
N LYS A 148 -4.08 12.08 -18.76
CA LYS A 148 -3.06 12.65 -19.63
C LYS A 148 -3.69 13.41 -20.81
N GLU A 149 -4.67 12.83 -21.47
CA GLU A 149 -5.37 13.48 -22.59
C GLU A 149 -6.11 14.75 -22.14
N VAL A 150 -6.77 14.72 -20.97
CA VAL A 150 -7.44 15.90 -20.40
C VAL A 150 -6.42 16.98 -20.05
N ASN A 151 -5.27 16.64 -19.47
CA ASN A 151 -4.20 17.60 -19.19
C ASN A 151 -3.63 18.23 -20.47
N GLU A 152 -3.43 17.45 -21.53
CA GLU A 152 -2.99 17.97 -22.84
C GLU A 152 -4.03 18.97 -23.40
N LYS A 153 -5.32 18.64 -23.35
CA LYS A 153 -6.41 19.54 -23.76
C LYS A 153 -6.46 20.83 -22.96
N LEU A 154 -6.35 20.73 -21.63
CA LEU A 154 -6.32 21.91 -20.75
C LEU A 154 -5.09 22.78 -21.04
N THR A 155 -3.94 22.17 -21.30
CA THR A 155 -2.72 22.89 -21.66
C THR A 155 -2.88 23.64 -22.98
N HIS A 156 -3.53 23.04 -23.99
CA HIS A 156 -3.82 23.71 -25.26
C HIS A 156 -4.82 24.86 -25.09
N GLU A 157 -5.87 24.68 -24.30
CA GLU A 157 -6.83 25.77 -24.02
C GLU A 157 -6.16 26.90 -23.23
N LEU A 158 -5.29 26.60 -22.25
CA LEU A 158 -4.50 27.62 -21.55
C LEU A 158 -3.65 28.44 -22.54
N ALA A 159 -2.90 27.78 -23.42
CA ALA A 159 -2.09 28.46 -24.43
C ALA A 159 -2.92 29.36 -25.37
N LYS A 160 -4.12 28.90 -25.75
CA LYS A 160 -5.07 29.68 -26.56
C LYS A 160 -5.60 30.91 -25.81
N TRP A 161 -5.90 30.77 -24.51
CA TRP A 161 -6.31 31.89 -23.68
C TRP A 161 -5.18 32.89 -23.45
N GLU A 162 -3.94 32.42 -23.28
CA GLU A 162 -2.75 33.28 -23.20
C GLU A 162 -2.51 34.06 -24.50
N GLN A 163 -2.65 33.41 -25.66
CA GLN A 163 -2.56 34.11 -26.95
C GLN A 163 -3.64 35.19 -27.09
N ARG A 164 -4.91 34.85 -26.77
CA ARG A 164 -6.00 35.83 -26.80
C ARG A 164 -5.77 37.01 -25.86
N TRP A 165 -5.25 36.74 -24.67
CA TRP A 165 -4.89 37.78 -23.71
C TRP A 165 -3.80 38.70 -24.27
N ASN A 166 -2.75 38.14 -24.87
CA ASN A 166 -1.67 38.92 -25.48
C ASN A 166 -2.16 39.74 -26.69
N ASP A 167 -3.09 39.20 -27.50
CA ASP A 167 -3.69 39.94 -28.62
C ASP A 167 -4.55 41.12 -28.13
N ILE A 168 -5.34 40.93 -27.08
CA ILE A 168 -6.13 41.99 -26.46
C ILE A 168 -5.19 43.06 -25.87
N LYS A 169 -4.15 42.63 -25.16
CA LYS A 169 -3.13 43.53 -24.61
C LYS A 169 -2.48 44.38 -25.69
N LYS A 170 -2.09 43.77 -26.81
CA LYS A 170 -1.49 44.47 -27.96
C LYS A 170 -2.46 45.48 -28.61
N LYS A 171 -3.77 45.17 -28.66
CA LYS A 171 -4.79 46.10 -29.16
C LYS A 171 -5.01 47.30 -28.23
N LEU A 172 -4.91 47.08 -26.92
CA LEU A 172 -4.93 48.17 -25.92
C LEU A 172 -3.69 49.06 -26.07
N ASP A 173 -2.51 48.48 -26.31
CA ASP A 173 -1.27 49.23 -26.51
C ASP A 173 -1.28 50.00 -27.86
N LEU A 174 -1.95 49.49 -28.90
CA LEU A 174 -2.07 50.15 -30.22
C LEU A 174 -3.20 51.20 -30.31
N GLY A 175 -4.15 51.22 -29.37
CA GLY A 175 -5.22 52.23 -29.30
C GLY A 175 -4.78 53.58 -28.74
N ALA A 176 -3.51 53.72 -28.36
CA ALA A 176 -2.95 54.95 -27.77
C ALA A 176 -2.24 55.87 -28.78
N GLU A 177 -2.13 55.50 -30.06
CA GLU A 177 -1.35 56.25 -31.06
C GLU A 177 -2.17 56.70 -32.30
N GLY A 178 -3.49 56.85 -32.20
CA GLY A 178 -4.33 57.10 -33.38
C GLY A 178 -5.50 58.05 -33.20
N GLU A 179 -5.28 59.25 -32.64
CA GLU A 179 -6.22 60.38 -32.74
C GLU A 179 -5.47 61.72 -32.78
N GLU A 180 -4.68 61.99 -33.82
CA GLU A 180 -4.39 63.37 -34.24
C GLU A 180 -4.23 63.39 -35.76
N GLU A 181 -5.29 63.78 -36.48
CA GLU A 181 -5.22 64.63 -37.68
C GLU A 181 -6.64 64.83 -38.23
N GLU A 182 -7.23 66.00 -37.96
CA GLU A 182 -8.17 66.64 -38.87
C GLU A 182 -7.88 68.16 -38.85
N GLU A 183 -6.97 68.58 -39.72
CA GLU A 183 -6.72 69.99 -40.07
C GLU A 183 -7.95 70.54 -40.80
N ASP A 184 -8.79 71.31 -40.10
CA ASP A 184 -9.79 72.15 -40.74
C ASP A 184 -9.14 73.46 -41.24
N ASN A 185 -8.79 73.45 -42.52
CA ASN A 185 -8.42 74.65 -43.29
C ASN A 185 -9.68 75.39 -43.74
N ALA A 186 -9.84 76.65 -43.35
CA ALA A 186 -10.72 77.60 -44.04
C ALA A 186 -10.06 78.99 -44.19
N PRO A 187 -10.16 79.64 -45.36
CA PRO A 187 -9.25 80.70 -45.77
C PRO A 187 -9.75 82.11 -45.41
N SER A 188 -8.80 83.00 -45.09
CA SER A 188 -9.00 84.45 -45.07
C SER A 188 -9.28 84.97 -46.48
N ASN A 189 -10.37 85.72 -46.63
CA ASN A 189 -10.53 86.71 -47.70
C ASN A 189 -10.93 88.05 -47.10
N THR A 190 -10.02 89.01 -47.33
CA THR A 190 -10.06 90.49 -47.34
C THR A 190 -11.00 91.24 -46.39
#